data_AF-A0A352R8N6-F1
#
_entry.id   AF-A0A352R8N6-F1
#
_cell.length_a   1.000
_cell.length_b   1.000
_cell.length_c   1.000
_cell.angle_alpha   90.00
_cell.angle_beta   90.00
_cell.angle_gamma   90.00
#
_symmetry.space_group_name_H-M   'P 1'
#
loop_
_entity.id
_entity.type
_entity.pdbx_description
1 polymer ?
#
loop_
_entity_poly.entity_id
_entity_poly.type
_entity_poly.pdbx_seq_one_letter_code
_entity_poly.pdbx_strand_id
1 'polypeptide(L)'
;MIILKNQKHVLISDNQKLSIDLQNVSANVEFQVAQKLSERLDSLNEQIFTLKQQNIEVERESYNKGKTDTLSSFANEYYVQVYPYKHNYKDEQGFYVFNKRKEFIEVGYQYQLFVKGIPVFKPHVVALETHEKNHFQLNEEAIKDMVKLMVAGSAPGAGSFMKIADTVKTAK
;
A
#
# COMPACT_ATOMS: atom_id res chain seq x y z
N MET A 1 -48.72 -66.19 79.94
CA MET A 1 -47.24 -66.15 79.82
C MET A 1 -46.72 -66.62 78.45
N ILE A 2 -47.32 -67.62 77.79
CA ILE A 2 -46.88 -68.14 76.47
C ILE A 2 -47.08 -67.13 75.32
N ILE A 3 -48.22 -66.42 75.30
CA ILE A 3 -48.57 -65.45 74.24
C ILE A 3 -47.54 -64.30 74.16
N LEU A 4 -47.11 -63.77 75.31
CA LEU A 4 -46.11 -62.70 75.40
C LEU A 4 -44.72 -63.14 74.90
N LYS A 5 -44.34 -64.41 75.11
CA LYS A 5 -43.08 -64.96 74.58
C LYS A 5 -43.11 -65.07 73.05
N ASN A 6 -44.23 -65.52 72.49
CA ASN A 6 -44.40 -65.58 71.04
C ASN A 6 -44.37 -64.19 70.40
N GLN A 7 -45.07 -63.20 70.97
CA GLN A 7 -45.03 -61.82 70.47
C GLN A 7 -43.62 -61.23 70.51
N LYS A 8 -42.87 -61.47 71.59
CA LYS A 8 -41.46 -61.04 71.69
C LYS A 8 -40.60 -61.66 70.60
N HIS A 9 -40.79 -62.94 70.29
CA HIS A 9 -40.00 -63.64 69.28
C HIS A 9 -40.26 -63.14 67.86
N VAL A 10 -41.52 -62.80 67.56
CA VAL A 10 -41.93 -62.17 66.29
C VAL A 10 -41.30 -60.79 66.15
N LEU A 11 -41.39 -59.95 67.19
CA LEU A 11 -40.80 -58.60 67.17
C LEU A 11 -39.28 -58.62 66.98
N ILE A 12 -38.57 -59.59 67.55
CA ILE A 12 -37.11 -59.73 67.36
C ILE A 12 -36.81 -60.10 65.90
N SER A 13 -37.55 -61.05 65.33
CA SER A 13 -37.40 -61.46 63.92
C SER A 13 -37.68 -60.30 62.97
N ASP A 14 -38.75 -59.54 63.21
CA ASP A 14 -39.10 -58.39 62.39
C ASP A 14 -38.06 -57.28 62.48
N ASN A 15 -37.51 -57.03 63.67
CA ASN A 15 -36.44 -56.05 63.86
C ASN A 15 -35.14 -56.46 63.16
N GLN A 16 -34.81 -57.75 63.15
CA GLN A 16 -33.68 -58.28 62.38
C GLN A 16 -33.86 -58.10 60.87
N LYS A 17 -35.07 -58.39 60.34
CA LYS A 17 -35.39 -58.17 58.93
C LYS A 17 -35.31 -56.69 58.57
N LEU A 18 -35.93 -55.82 59.37
CA LEU A 18 -35.86 -54.37 59.20
C LEU A 18 -34.41 -53.87 59.19
N SER A 19 -33.54 -54.38 60.06
CA SER A 19 -32.13 -54.02 60.07
C SER A 19 -31.39 -54.42 58.80
N ILE A 20 -31.68 -55.59 58.25
CA ILE A 20 -31.09 -56.08 56.99
C ILE A 20 -31.59 -55.23 55.81
N ASP A 21 -32.89 -54.96 55.76
CA ASP A 21 -33.49 -54.13 54.71
C ASP A 21 -32.92 -52.70 54.75
N LEU A 22 -32.74 -52.14 55.94
CA LEU A 22 -32.14 -50.81 56.11
C LEU A 22 -30.68 -50.79 55.62
N GLN A 23 -29.89 -51.83 55.91
CA GLN A 23 -28.53 -51.96 55.38
C GLN A 23 -28.50 -52.06 53.86
N ASN A 24 -29.39 -52.87 53.27
CA ASN A 24 -29.48 -53.03 51.82
C ASN A 24 -29.87 -51.72 51.12
N VAL A 25 -30.83 -50.99 51.69
CA VAL A 25 -31.23 -49.67 51.17
C VAL A 25 -30.09 -48.67 51.28
N SER A 26 -29.38 -48.62 52.41
CA SER A 26 -28.22 -47.73 52.60
C SER A 26 -27.13 -48.01 51.57
N ALA A 27 -26.75 -49.28 51.40
CA ALA A 27 -25.72 -49.68 50.44
C ALA A 27 -26.11 -49.34 49.00
N ASN A 28 -27.39 -49.51 48.63
CA ASN A 28 -27.88 -49.15 47.30
C ASN A 28 -27.86 -47.63 47.08
N VAL A 29 -28.23 -46.84 48.08
CA VAL A 29 -28.16 -45.37 47.99
C VAL A 29 -26.72 -44.91 47.85
N GLU A 30 -25.80 -45.44 48.66
CA GLU A 30 -24.37 -45.13 48.57
C GLU A 30 -23.80 -45.46 47.19
N PHE A 31 -24.14 -46.63 46.65
CA PHE A 31 -23.74 -47.03 45.30
C PHE A 31 -24.25 -46.05 44.23
N GLN A 32 -25.53 -45.69 44.27
CA GLN A 32 -26.10 -44.76 43.30
C GLN A 32 -25.49 -43.35 43.41
N VAL A 33 -25.20 -42.89 44.62
CA VAL A 33 -24.53 -41.60 44.84
C VAL A 33 -23.10 -41.64 44.31
N ALA A 34 -22.34 -42.69 44.60
CA ALA A 34 -20.98 -42.87 44.11
C ALA A 34 -20.93 -42.93 42.57
N GLN A 35 -21.86 -43.65 41.95
CA GLN A 35 -21.96 -43.74 40.50
C GLN A 35 -22.23 -42.37 39.86
N LYS A 36 -23.24 -41.63 40.35
CA LYS A 36 -23.56 -40.29 39.84
C LYS A 36 -22.42 -39.30 40.03
N LEU A 37 -21.70 -39.39 41.16
CA LEU A 37 -20.53 -38.56 41.40
C LEU A 37 -19.41 -38.88 40.40
N SER A 38 -19.15 -40.16 40.13
CA SER A 38 -18.15 -40.58 39.14
C SER A 38 -18.49 -40.06 37.75
N GLU A 39 -19.72 -40.27 37.30
CA GLU A 39 -20.19 -39.80 35.99
C GLU A 39 -20.07 -38.26 35.85
N ARG A 40 -20.37 -37.53 36.93
CA ARG A 40 -20.23 -36.07 36.94
C ARG A 40 -18.76 -35.63 36.90
N LEU A 41 -17.88 -36.35 37.58
CA LEU A 41 -16.45 -36.08 37.61
C LEU A 41 -15.82 -36.29 36.22
N ASP A 42 -16.20 -37.37 35.54
CA ASP A 42 -15.76 -37.67 34.17
C ASP A 42 -16.22 -36.59 33.19
N SER A 43 -17.49 -36.18 33.27
CA SER A 43 -18.03 -35.09 32.43
C SER A 43 -17.31 -33.75 32.67
N LEU A 44 -16.98 -33.42 33.92
CA LEU A 44 -16.24 -32.20 34.24
C LEU A 44 -14.80 -32.26 33.72
N ASN A 45 -14.14 -33.42 33.83
CA ASN A 45 -12.79 -33.61 33.30
C ASN A 45 -12.76 -33.45 31.78
N GLU A 46 -13.75 -33.99 31.08
CA GLU A 46 -13.88 -33.84 29.63
C GLU A 46 -14.07 -32.36 29.25
N GLN A 47 -14.96 -31.64 29.93
CA GLN A 47 -15.16 -30.20 29.71
C GLN A 47 -13.88 -29.39 29.97
N ILE A 48 -13.16 -29.68 31.05
CA ILE A 48 -11.87 -29.03 31.35
C ILE A 48 -10.86 -29.28 30.24
N PHE A 49 -10.80 -30.51 29.72
CA PHE A 49 -9.90 -30.85 28.63
C PHE A 49 -10.27 -30.09 27.34
N THR A 50 -11.55 -30.04 26.98
CA THR A 50 -12.04 -29.29 25.81
C THR A 50 -11.71 -27.80 25.94
N LEU A 51 -11.98 -27.18 27.11
CA LEU A 51 -11.68 -25.78 27.34
C LEU A 51 -10.18 -25.47 27.24
N LYS A 52 -9.33 -26.37 27.72
CA LYS A 52 -7.86 -26.22 27.57
C LYS A 52 -7.45 -26.23 26.10
N GLN A 53 -8.01 -27.13 25.30
CA GLN A 53 -7.71 -27.18 23.85
C GLN A 53 -8.19 -25.93 23.13
N GLN A 54 -9.42 -25.49 23.40
CA GLN A 54 -9.97 -24.25 22.83
C GLN A 54 -9.12 -23.03 23.17
N ASN A 55 -8.61 -22.93 24.41
CA ASN A 55 -7.79 -21.80 24.81
C ASN A 55 -6.46 -21.77 24.04
N ILE A 56 -5.79 -22.92 23.87
CA ILE A 56 -4.57 -23.03 23.07
C ILE A 56 -4.83 -22.65 21.61
N GLU A 57 -5.97 -23.06 21.06
CA GLU A 57 -6.36 -22.74 19.69
C GLU A 57 -6.62 -21.24 19.50
N VAL A 58 -7.37 -20.62 20.41
CA VAL A 58 -7.64 -19.17 20.40
C VAL A 58 -6.34 -18.36 20.54
N GLU A 59 -5.41 -18.77 21.41
CA GLU A 59 -4.10 -18.11 21.54
C GLU A 59 -3.32 -18.15 20.21
N ARG A 60 -3.29 -19.32 19.56
CA ARG A 60 -2.61 -19.50 18.26
C ARG A 60 -3.27 -18.67 17.16
N GLU A 61 -4.60 -18.69 17.07
CA GLU A 61 -5.34 -17.89 16.10
C GLU A 61 -5.10 -16.39 16.30
N SER A 62 -5.17 -15.93 17.55
CA SER A 62 -4.95 -14.53 17.91
C SER A 62 -3.53 -14.07 17.55
N TYR A 63 -2.52 -14.90 17.84
CA TYR A 63 -1.14 -14.62 17.46
C TYR A 63 -0.96 -14.56 15.94
N ASN A 64 -1.49 -15.54 15.22
CA ASN A 64 -1.40 -15.59 13.76
C ASN A 64 -2.09 -14.40 13.11
N LYS A 65 -3.27 -14.02 13.60
CA LYS A 65 -4.01 -12.84 13.15
C LYS A 65 -3.20 -11.55 13.40
N GLY A 66 -2.64 -11.37 14.59
CA GLY A 66 -1.78 -10.22 14.87
C GLY A 66 -0.57 -10.14 13.94
N LYS A 67 0.04 -11.28 13.63
CA LYS A 67 1.16 -11.37 12.68
C LYS A 67 0.75 -10.98 11.25
N THR A 68 -0.39 -11.46 10.76
CA THR A 68 -0.88 -11.14 9.41
C THR A 68 -1.33 -9.68 9.29
N ASP A 69 -1.98 -9.16 10.33
CA ASP A 69 -2.45 -7.76 10.38
C ASP A 69 -1.25 -6.80 10.40
N THR A 70 -0.17 -7.18 11.07
CA THR A 70 1.08 -6.40 11.07
C THR A 70 1.75 -6.40 9.70
N LEU A 71 1.86 -7.57 9.05
CA LEU A 71 2.44 -7.69 7.71
C LEU A 71 1.67 -6.89 6.66
N SER A 72 0.33 -6.94 6.71
CA SER A 72 -0.54 -6.17 5.82
C SER A 72 -0.51 -4.66 6.11
N SER A 73 -0.35 -4.27 7.38
CA SER A 73 -0.13 -2.87 7.75
C SER A 73 1.18 -2.34 7.15
N PHE A 74 2.31 -3.03 7.32
CA PHE A 74 3.59 -2.62 6.74
C PHE A 74 3.58 -2.53 5.21
N ALA A 75 2.88 -3.44 4.53
CA ALA A 75 2.75 -3.39 3.07
C ALA A 75 2.04 -2.10 2.58
N ASN A 76 1.15 -1.53 3.39
CA ASN A 76 0.44 -0.29 3.09
C ASN A 76 1.13 0.96 3.66
N GLU A 77 2.20 0.81 4.44
CA GLU A 77 2.93 1.93 5.01
C GLU A 77 3.84 2.63 3.99
N TYR A 78 4.31 1.94 2.95
CA TYR A 78 5.25 2.51 1.97
C TYR A 78 4.82 2.15 0.55
N TYR A 79 4.58 3.15 -0.29
CA TYR A 79 4.35 2.92 -1.71
C TYR A 79 4.93 4.04 -2.57
N VAL A 80 5.34 3.72 -3.79
CA VAL A 80 5.80 4.69 -4.78
C VAL A 80 4.73 4.82 -5.84
N GLN A 81 4.31 6.06 -6.10
CA GLN A 81 3.40 6.36 -7.19
C GLN A 81 4.18 6.90 -8.38
N VAL A 82 3.88 6.35 -9.57
CA VAL A 82 4.53 6.71 -10.82
C VAL A 82 3.50 7.37 -11.72
N TYR A 83 3.85 8.54 -12.23
CA TYR A 83 3.02 9.30 -13.17
C TYR A 83 3.78 9.58 -14.47
N PRO A 84 3.09 9.63 -15.62
CA PRO A 84 3.70 10.12 -16.84
C PRO A 84 4.06 11.60 -16.68
N TYR A 85 5.24 11.98 -17.14
CA TYR A 85 5.74 13.35 -17.09
C TYR A 85 5.98 13.88 -18.51
N LYS A 86 5.56 15.11 -18.75
CA LYS A 86 5.83 15.86 -19.98
C LYS A 86 6.15 17.31 -19.65
N HIS A 87 7.28 17.80 -20.16
CA HIS A 87 7.69 19.18 -19.98
C HIS A 87 8.10 19.81 -21.31
N ASN A 88 7.56 20.99 -21.60
CA ASN A 88 7.90 21.75 -22.81
C ASN A 88 8.64 23.01 -22.36
N TYR A 89 9.85 23.23 -22.87
CA TYR A 89 10.59 24.47 -22.67
C TYR A 89 11.13 24.98 -24.01
N LYS A 90 11.39 26.28 -24.05
CA LYS A 90 11.93 26.96 -25.23
C LYS A 90 13.30 27.51 -24.90
N ASP A 91 14.26 27.26 -25.78
CA ASP A 91 15.56 27.91 -25.73
C ASP A 91 15.57 29.03 -26.77
N GLU A 92 15.60 30.27 -26.28
CA GLU A 92 15.63 31.49 -27.09
C GLU A 92 17.07 32.01 -27.21
N GLN A 93 18.00 31.19 -27.69
CA GLN A 93 19.32 31.66 -28.11
C GLN A 93 19.28 32.18 -29.54
N GLY A 94 18.88 33.44 -29.69
CA GLY A 94 18.99 34.18 -30.95
C GLY A 94 20.29 34.97 -31.05
N PHE A 95 21.16 34.64 -32.00
CA PHE A 95 22.11 35.62 -32.53
C PHE A 95 21.33 36.59 -33.43
N TYR A 96 21.66 37.89 -33.43
CA TYR A 96 20.92 38.99 -34.09
C TYR A 96 20.36 38.70 -35.50
N VAL A 97 20.96 37.81 -36.29
CA VAL A 97 20.59 37.49 -37.68
C VAL A 97 19.73 36.21 -37.82
N PHE A 98 19.78 35.31 -36.85
CA PHE A 98 19.07 34.03 -36.89
C PHE A 98 18.19 33.87 -35.64
N ASN A 99 16.88 34.07 -35.80
CA ASN A 99 15.89 33.67 -34.80
C ASN A 99 15.77 32.14 -34.81
N LYS A 100 16.75 31.46 -34.20
CA LYS A 100 16.67 30.04 -33.89
C LYS A 100 15.86 29.90 -32.61
N ARG A 101 14.55 29.65 -32.75
CA ARG A 101 13.72 29.23 -31.63
C ARG A 101 13.75 27.72 -31.58
N LYS A 102 14.35 27.16 -30.52
CA LYS A 102 14.31 25.72 -30.28
C LYS A 102 13.24 25.42 -29.26
N GLU A 103 12.31 24.54 -29.60
CA GLU A 103 11.37 23.98 -28.64
C GLU A 103 11.83 22.57 -28.26
N PHE A 104 11.95 22.32 -26.97
CA PHE A 104 12.30 21.02 -26.42
C PHE A 104 11.08 20.44 -25.70
N ILE A 105 10.80 19.17 -25.97
CA ILE A 105 9.75 18.40 -25.31
C ILE A 105 10.42 17.22 -24.61
N GLU A 106 10.46 17.24 -23.29
CA GLU A 106 10.91 16.13 -22.46
C GLU A 106 9.72 15.24 -22.09
N VAL A 107 9.89 13.93 -22.27
CA VAL A 107 8.90 12.91 -21.91
C VAL A 107 9.55 11.86 -21.01
N GLY A 108 8.86 11.47 -19.96
CA GLY A 108 9.37 10.47 -19.02
C GLY A 108 8.41 10.15 -17.89
N TYR A 109 8.94 9.93 -16.70
CA TYR A 109 8.19 9.53 -15.51
C TYR A 109 8.52 10.41 -14.31
N GLN A 110 7.52 10.66 -13.47
CA GLN A 110 7.66 11.30 -12.18
C GLN A 110 7.31 10.30 -11.08
N TYR A 111 8.21 10.15 -10.12
CA TYR A 111 8.07 9.27 -8.97
C TYR A 111 7.81 10.09 -7.70
N GLN A 112 6.85 9.66 -6.89
CA GLN A 112 6.62 10.18 -5.55
C GLN A 112 6.55 9.02 -4.56
N LEU A 113 7.43 9.05 -3.56
CA LEU A 113 7.37 8.12 -2.42
C LEU A 113 6.32 8.62 -1.43
N PHE A 114 5.49 7.70 -0.94
CA PHE A 114 4.52 7.93 0.12
C PHE A 114 4.84 7.03 1.32
N VAL A 115 4.77 7.62 2.51
CA VAL A 115 4.84 6.91 3.79
C VAL A 115 3.54 7.18 4.54
N LYS A 116 2.76 6.14 4.82
CA LYS A 116 1.42 6.23 5.43
C LYS A 116 0.49 7.20 4.68
N GLY A 117 0.58 7.23 3.36
CA GLY A 117 -0.18 8.13 2.49
C GLY A 117 0.33 9.59 2.47
N ILE A 118 1.40 9.91 3.21
CA ILE A 118 2.02 11.24 3.19
C ILE A 118 3.18 11.24 2.18
N PRO A 119 3.24 12.18 1.23
CA PRO A 119 4.35 12.26 0.30
C PRO A 119 5.63 12.65 1.06
N VAL A 120 6.67 11.82 0.93
CA VAL A 120 7.97 12.05 1.54
C VAL A 120 8.96 12.42 0.44
N PHE A 121 9.66 13.54 0.63
CA PHE A 121 10.51 14.21 -0.36
C PHE A 121 9.76 14.85 -1.53
N LYS A 122 10.47 15.70 -2.28
CA LYS A 122 9.96 16.26 -3.52
C LYS A 122 9.90 15.18 -4.60
N PRO A 123 8.91 15.23 -5.52
CA PRO A 123 8.84 14.29 -6.62
C PRO A 123 10.12 14.30 -7.45
N HIS A 124 10.59 13.12 -7.84
CA HIS A 124 11.75 12.99 -8.71
C HIS A 124 11.31 12.72 -10.15
N VAL A 125 11.88 13.44 -11.09
CA VAL A 125 11.56 13.33 -12.52
C VAL A 125 12.71 12.65 -13.24
N VAL A 126 12.38 11.64 -14.04
CA VAL A 126 13.30 10.97 -14.95
C VAL A 126 12.83 11.23 -16.37
N ALA A 127 13.54 12.10 -17.09
CA ALA A 127 13.33 12.32 -18.51
C ALA A 127 13.98 11.16 -19.29
N LEU A 128 13.18 10.48 -20.13
CA LEU A 128 13.65 9.37 -20.96
C LEU A 128 13.95 9.81 -22.39
N GLU A 129 13.09 10.67 -22.92
CA GLU A 129 13.19 11.17 -24.27
C GLU A 129 13.16 12.69 -24.27
N THR A 130 13.94 13.28 -25.16
CA THR A 130 13.90 14.71 -25.45
C THR A 130 13.72 14.87 -26.95
N HIS A 131 12.62 15.48 -27.34
CA HIS A 131 12.31 15.81 -28.74
C HIS A 131 12.64 17.27 -28.99
N GLU A 132 13.46 17.53 -30.00
CA GLU A 132 13.81 18.89 -30.42
C GLU A 132 13.03 19.29 -31.68
N LYS A 133 12.38 20.45 -31.62
CA LYS A 133 11.75 21.08 -32.78
C LYS A 133 12.44 22.40 -33.08
N ASN A 134 13.09 22.44 -34.23
CA ASN A 134 13.78 23.63 -34.72
C ASN A 134 12.82 24.50 -35.52
N HIS A 135 12.57 25.72 -35.04
CA HIS A 135 11.89 26.75 -35.83
C HIS A 135 12.94 27.68 -36.43
N PHE A 136 13.23 27.52 -37.72
CA PHE A 136 14.07 28.44 -38.47
C PHE A 136 13.20 29.57 -39.02
N GLN A 137 13.36 30.78 -38.47
CA GLN A 137 12.79 31.99 -39.04
C GLN A 137 13.93 32.95 -39.40
N LEU A 138 14.00 33.27 -40.69
CA LEU A 138 14.93 34.26 -41.21
C LEU A 138 14.42 35.65 -40.80
N ASN A 139 15.23 36.43 -40.09
CA ASN A 139 14.87 37.80 -39.75
C ASN A 139 15.23 38.72 -40.94
N GLU A 140 14.25 39.00 -41.80
CA GLU A 140 14.44 39.82 -43.01
C GLU A 140 14.91 41.25 -42.69
N GLU A 141 14.52 41.81 -41.54
CA GLU A 141 14.96 43.14 -41.11
C GLU A 141 16.43 43.13 -40.70
N ALA A 142 16.86 42.12 -39.95
CA ALA A 142 18.27 41.94 -39.59
C ALA A 142 19.17 41.74 -40.83
N ILE A 143 18.67 41.04 -41.86
CA ILE A 143 19.38 40.89 -43.14
C ILE A 143 19.46 42.24 -43.87
N LYS A 144 18.36 43.00 -43.93
CA LYS A 144 18.37 44.33 -44.57
C LYS A 144 19.37 45.27 -43.89
N ASP A 145 19.45 45.24 -42.56
CA ASP A 145 20.39 46.10 -41.83
C ASP A 145 21.84 45.63 -41.98
N MET A 146 22.09 44.32 -42.02
CA MET A 146 23.42 43.78 -42.32
C MET A 146 23.87 44.13 -43.75
N VAL A 147 22.98 44.03 -44.73
CA VAL A 147 23.27 44.41 -46.12
C VAL A 147 23.53 45.91 -46.23
N LYS A 148 22.74 46.76 -45.56
CA LYS A 148 22.99 48.22 -45.51
C LYS A 148 24.35 48.54 -44.90
N LEU A 149 24.71 47.90 -43.78
CA LEU A 149 26.02 48.08 -43.15
C LEU A 149 27.17 47.61 -44.04
N MET A 150 26.99 46.51 -44.76
CA MET A 150 27.99 45.99 -45.70
C MET A 150 28.18 46.94 -46.90
N VAL A 151 27.10 47.46 -47.47
CA VAL A 151 27.13 48.43 -48.57
C VAL A 151 27.77 49.75 -48.11
N ALA A 152 27.45 50.21 -46.89
CA ALA A 152 28.05 51.40 -46.30
C ALA A 152 29.54 51.23 -45.96
N GLY A 153 29.94 50.05 -45.45
CA GLY A 153 31.34 49.71 -45.14
C GLY A 153 32.19 49.46 -46.38
N SER A 154 31.58 49.07 -47.49
CA SER A 154 32.23 48.93 -48.81
C SER A 154 32.40 50.28 -49.54
N ALA A 155 31.96 51.37 -48.92
CA ALA A 155 31.92 52.70 -49.53
C ALA A 155 33.18 53.58 -49.40
N PRO A 156 34.39 53.18 -48.94
CA PRO A 156 35.60 53.92 -49.27
C PRO A 156 36.20 53.41 -50.59
N GLY A 157 35.38 53.35 -51.67
CA GLY A 157 35.82 52.86 -52.98
C GLY A 157 34.78 52.82 -54.11
N ALA A 158 33.48 53.00 -53.82
CA ALA A 158 32.42 52.95 -54.83
C ALA A 158 32.19 54.27 -55.61
N GLY A 159 33.08 55.26 -55.46
CA GLY A 159 33.02 56.54 -56.19
C GLY A 159 33.35 56.44 -57.70
N SER A 160 33.84 55.29 -58.17
CA SER A 160 34.27 55.11 -59.57
C SER A 160 33.27 54.36 -60.45
N PHE A 161 32.30 53.64 -59.89
CA PHE A 161 31.31 52.89 -60.70
C PHE A 161 30.07 53.70 -61.07
N MET A 162 29.67 54.69 -60.25
CA MET A 162 28.53 55.55 -60.58
C MET A 162 28.78 56.49 -61.77
N LYS A 163 30.05 56.83 -62.09
CA LYS A 163 30.37 57.66 -63.27
C LYS A 163 30.28 56.91 -64.61
N ILE A 164 30.35 55.58 -64.62
CA ILE A 164 30.30 54.79 -65.86
C ILE A 164 28.85 54.54 -66.30
N ALA A 165 27.90 54.46 -65.36
CA ALA A 165 26.49 54.27 -65.70
C ALA A 165 25.84 55.53 -66.32
N ASP A 166 26.25 56.73 -65.91
CA ASP A 166 25.71 57.99 -66.46
C ASP A 166 26.33 58.37 -67.82
N THR A 167 27.58 57.98 -68.10
CA THR A 167 28.22 58.26 -69.40
C THR A 167 27.73 57.36 -70.53
N VAL A 168 27.16 56.18 -70.23
CA VAL A 168 26.61 55.26 -71.25
C VAL A 168 25.18 55.65 -71.67
N LYS A 169 24.44 56.41 -70.86
CA LYS A 169 23.08 56.87 -71.22
C LYS A 169 23.03 58.13 -72.09
N THR A 170 24.12 58.90 -72.17
CA THR A 170 24.18 60.15 -72.96
C THR A 170 24.93 60.02 -74.28
N ALA A 171 25.45 58.83 -74.63
CA ALA A 171 26.04 58.55 -75.93
C ALA A 171 25.07 57.70 -76.77
N LYS A 172 24.05 58.36 -77.32
CA LYS A 172 23.22 57.84 -78.41
C LYS A 172 22.93 58.97 -79.39
#